data_AF-A0A662U145-F1
#
_entry.id   AF-A0A662U145-F1
#
_cell.length_a   1.000
_cell.length_b   1.000
_cell.length_c   1.000
_cell.angle_alpha   90.00
_cell.angle_beta   90.00
_cell.angle_gamma   90.00
#
_symmetry.space_group_name_H-M   'P 1'
#
loop_
_entity.id
_entity.type
_entity.pdbx_description
1 polymer ?
#
loop_
_entity_poly.entity_id
_entity_poly.type
_entity_poly.pdbx_seq_one_letter_code
_entity_poly.pdbx_strand_id
1 'polypeptide(L)'
;MLWSTELGVFACVVLGVVAYGINALDPLAAVASVVIGVILILTGGIIPFIVLCVFFASGVVATRYRAMEKEEYRVRMPRRGVNNVIANGLAPVVFMVLRSVSGNNMFFYGFLGAVATVTADTLSSEIGVLSKRKPVLITNFKRVETGTNGGVTPLGEAMSFAGSALVAGSHLVMVSIGTWTGVVIPHSPPAIYPITLISGVVGCHVDSLLGATLENRGKINNDAVNLFSAVAGGLTAMGMSLIIH
;
A
#
# COMPACT_ATOMS: atom_id res chain seq x y z
N MET A 1 -11.86 11.76 -23.00
CA MET A 1 -10.63 12.58 -23.04
C MET A 1 -10.84 13.74 -22.06
N LEU A 2 -10.69 13.53 -20.75
CA LEU A 2 -11.11 14.54 -19.74
C LEU A 2 -10.11 14.78 -18.60
N TRP A 3 -8.92 14.19 -18.68
CA TRP A 3 -7.78 14.59 -17.86
C TRP A 3 -6.57 14.69 -18.79
N SER A 4 -6.09 15.90 -19.07
CA SER A 4 -4.78 16.03 -19.70
C SER A 4 -3.75 15.55 -18.68
N THR A 5 -2.73 14.82 -19.14
CA THR A 5 -1.61 14.35 -18.32
C THR A 5 -1.02 15.48 -17.46
N GLU A 6 -1.06 16.70 -17.99
CA GLU A 6 -0.65 17.95 -17.33
C GLU A 6 -1.41 18.19 -16.01
N LEU A 7 -2.73 18.00 -16.00
CA LEU A 7 -3.56 18.17 -14.80
C LEU A 7 -3.23 17.11 -13.74
N GLY A 8 -2.91 15.88 -14.16
CA GLY A 8 -2.43 14.82 -13.27
C GLY A 8 -1.05 15.15 -12.66
N VAL A 9 -0.11 15.65 -13.46
CA VAL A 9 1.21 16.10 -12.99
C VAL A 9 1.07 17.27 -12.02
N PHE A 10 0.22 18.25 -12.35
CA PHE A 10 -0.07 19.37 -11.46
C PHE A 10 -0.66 18.90 -10.13
N ALA A 11 -1.61 17.96 -10.16
CA ALA A 11 -2.17 17.36 -8.96
C ALA A 11 -1.11 16.64 -8.11
N CYS A 12 -0.15 15.95 -8.73
CA CYS A 12 0.98 15.34 -8.00
C CYS A 12 1.76 16.39 -7.21
N VAL A 13 2.12 17.50 -7.86
CA VAL A 13 2.89 18.59 -7.21
C VAL A 13 2.09 19.21 -6.06
N VAL A 14 0.81 19.55 -6.30
CA VAL A 14 -0.06 20.12 -5.26
C VAL A 14 -0.17 19.19 -4.06
N LEU A 15 -0.44 17.90 -4.29
CA LEU A 15 -0.54 16.92 -3.20
C LEU A 15 0.78 16.72 -2.47
N GLY A 16 1.92 16.75 -3.16
CA GLY A 16 3.24 16.70 -2.54
C GLY A 16 3.50 17.90 -1.61
N VAL A 17 3.15 19.11 -2.06
CA VAL A 17 3.25 20.34 -1.26
C VAL A 17 2.31 20.29 -0.06
N VAL A 18 1.06 19.85 -0.24
CA VAL A 18 0.09 19.69 0.85
C VAL A 18 0.59 18.65 1.86
N ALA A 19 1.07 17.49 1.39
CA ALA A 19 1.62 16.43 2.23
C ALA A 19 2.81 16.89 3.08
N TYR A 20 3.70 17.70 2.50
CA TYR A 20 4.77 18.37 3.23
C TYR A 20 4.23 19.37 4.25
N GLY A 21 3.31 20.25 3.84
CA GLY A 21 2.74 21.31 4.67
C GLY A 21 1.95 20.80 5.88
N ILE A 22 1.30 19.64 5.76
CA ILE A 22 0.65 18.98 6.89
C ILE A 22 1.64 18.20 7.77
N ASN A 23 2.94 18.16 7.47
CA ASN A 23 3.96 17.32 8.14
C ASN A 23 3.74 15.79 7.98
N ALA A 24 3.12 15.34 6.90
CA ALA A 24 3.01 13.90 6.60
C ALA A 24 4.31 13.34 6.00
N LEU A 25 5.02 14.14 5.19
CA LEU A 25 6.25 13.76 4.48
C LEU A 25 7.40 14.71 4.81
N ASP A 26 8.63 14.18 4.90
CA ASP A 26 9.84 15.00 4.85
C ASP A 26 10.04 15.65 3.45
N PRO A 27 10.90 16.68 3.31
CA PRO A 27 11.07 17.36 2.02
C PRO A 27 11.44 16.39 0.88
N LEU A 28 12.33 15.44 1.14
CA LEU A 28 12.82 14.50 0.13
C LEU A 28 11.78 13.43 -0.20
N ALA A 29 11.00 13.00 0.78
CA ALA A 29 9.86 12.12 0.66
C ALA A 29 8.73 12.78 -0.16
N ALA A 30 8.50 14.08 0.02
CA ALA A 30 7.54 14.83 -0.79
C ALA A 30 7.97 14.85 -2.26
N VAL A 31 9.24 15.16 -2.54
CA VAL A 31 9.79 15.08 -3.91
C VAL A 31 9.67 13.67 -4.49
N ALA A 32 10.07 12.64 -3.73
CA ALA A 32 9.96 11.25 -4.17
C ALA A 32 8.51 10.84 -4.46
N SER A 33 7.55 11.26 -3.63
CA SER A 33 6.12 10.98 -3.86
C SER A 33 5.59 11.65 -5.13
N VAL A 34 6.06 12.87 -5.44
CA VAL A 34 5.71 13.56 -6.69
C VAL A 34 6.24 12.78 -7.88
N VAL A 35 7.50 12.35 -7.84
CA VAL A 35 8.11 11.54 -8.91
C VAL A 35 7.33 10.23 -9.12
N ILE A 36 7.02 9.50 -8.05
CA ILE A 36 6.22 8.28 -8.10
C ILE A 36 4.83 8.56 -8.71
N GLY A 37 4.16 9.61 -8.25
CA GLY A 37 2.84 10.00 -8.78
C GLY A 37 2.88 10.33 -10.27
N VAL A 38 3.89 11.08 -10.72
CA VAL A 38 4.08 11.42 -12.14
C VAL A 38 4.32 10.17 -12.97
N ILE A 39 5.16 9.23 -12.52
CA ILE A 39 5.39 7.96 -13.24
C ILE A 39 4.08 7.18 -13.37
N LEU A 40 3.26 7.10 -12.32
CA LEU A 40 1.97 6.40 -12.38
C LEU A 40 0.99 7.07 -13.34
N ILE A 41 0.90 8.40 -13.33
CA ILE A 41 0.09 9.16 -14.28
C ILE A 41 0.53 8.87 -15.72
N LEU A 42 1.84 8.86 -15.99
CA LEU A 42 2.37 8.63 -17.34
C LEU A 42 2.18 7.18 -17.82
N THR A 43 2.26 6.20 -16.92
CA THR A 43 2.23 4.77 -17.27
C THR A 43 0.84 4.15 -17.21
N GLY A 44 -0.07 4.69 -16.38
CA GLY A 44 -1.41 4.12 -16.22
C GLY A 44 -2.53 5.14 -16.00
N GLY A 45 -2.24 6.43 -16.08
CA GLY A 45 -3.24 7.49 -15.95
C GLY A 45 -3.72 7.69 -14.52
N ILE A 46 -4.94 8.22 -14.40
CA ILE A 46 -5.49 8.70 -13.13
C ILE A 46 -5.87 7.56 -12.16
N ILE A 47 -6.12 6.34 -12.66
CA ILE A 47 -6.61 5.21 -11.83
C ILE A 47 -5.54 4.73 -10.85
N PRO A 48 -4.34 4.30 -11.28
CA PRO A 48 -3.28 3.93 -10.35
C PRO A 48 -2.90 5.06 -9.39
N PHE A 49 -2.94 6.30 -9.87
CA PHE A 49 -2.67 7.48 -9.05
C PHE A 49 -3.68 7.64 -7.91
N ILE A 50 -4.99 7.56 -8.19
CA ILE A 50 -6.03 7.66 -7.16
C ILE A 50 -5.92 6.51 -6.15
N VAL A 51 -5.63 5.29 -6.61
CA VAL A 51 -5.40 4.15 -5.72
C VAL A 51 -4.23 4.41 -4.77
N LEU A 52 -3.13 5.01 -5.25
CA LEU A 52 -2.02 5.41 -4.39
C LEU A 52 -2.38 6.57 -3.44
N CYS A 53 -3.21 7.52 -3.88
CA CYS A 53 -3.74 8.58 -3.01
C CYS A 53 -4.60 8.01 -1.87
N VAL A 54 -5.38 6.95 -2.14
CA VAL A 54 -6.14 6.23 -1.10
C VAL A 54 -5.21 5.58 -0.09
N PHE A 55 -4.14 4.91 -0.54
CA PHE A 55 -3.08 4.40 0.36
C PHE A 55 -2.48 5.52 1.22
N PHE A 56 -2.06 6.62 0.60
CA PHE A 56 -1.41 7.72 1.32
C PHE A 56 -2.36 8.37 2.34
N ALA A 57 -3.58 8.72 1.93
CA ALA A 57 -4.56 9.37 2.79
C ALA A 57 -4.96 8.49 3.98
N SER A 58 -5.27 7.21 3.72
CA SER A 58 -5.60 6.26 4.79
C SER A 58 -4.41 6.02 5.73
N GLY A 59 -3.19 5.96 5.20
CA GLY A 59 -1.97 5.89 5.98
C GLY A 59 -1.76 7.10 6.89
N VAL A 60 -1.95 8.32 6.38
CA VAL A 60 -1.85 9.55 7.19
C VAL A 60 -2.91 9.57 8.29
N VAL A 61 -4.15 9.18 7.98
CA VAL A 61 -5.22 9.07 8.97
C VAL A 61 -4.86 8.04 10.04
N ALA A 62 -4.39 6.86 9.65
CA ALA A 62 -3.98 5.80 10.58
C ALA A 62 -2.81 6.24 11.48
N THR A 63 -1.79 6.89 10.91
CA THR A 63 -0.65 7.43 11.67
C THR A 63 -1.10 8.47 12.70
N ARG A 64 -2.05 9.34 12.37
CA ARG A 64 -2.55 10.38 13.29
C ARG A 64 -3.59 9.90 14.29
N TYR A 65 -4.31 8.83 13.98
CA TYR A 65 -5.35 8.31 14.84
C TYR A 65 -4.79 7.90 16.20
N ARG A 66 -5.26 8.57 17.27
CA ARG A 66 -4.82 8.36 18.66
C ARG A 66 -3.29 8.39 18.82
N ALA A 67 -2.61 9.30 18.10
CA ALA A 67 -1.15 9.39 18.08
C ALA A 67 -0.50 9.50 19.48
N MET A 68 -1.12 10.24 20.41
CA MET A 68 -0.60 10.38 21.79
C MET A 68 -0.55 9.04 22.54
N GLU A 69 -1.53 8.16 22.33
CA GLU A 69 -1.54 6.84 22.97
C GLU A 69 -0.54 5.88 22.32
N LYS A 70 -0.24 6.09 21.03
CA LYS A 70 0.72 5.27 20.29
C LYS A 70 2.18 5.61 20.61
N GLU A 71 2.42 6.79 21.18
CA GLU A 71 3.77 7.29 21.49
C GLU A 71 4.49 6.42 22.54
N GLU A 72 3.74 5.82 23.47
CA GLU A 72 4.26 4.88 24.47
C GLU A 72 4.92 3.65 23.82
N TYR A 73 4.43 3.23 22.66
CA TYR A 73 4.94 2.05 21.96
C TYR A 73 6.10 2.37 20.99
N ARG A 74 6.41 3.66 20.77
CA ARG A 74 7.51 4.15 19.89
C ARG A 74 7.62 3.50 18.51
N VAL A 75 6.50 3.03 17.93
CA VAL A 75 6.52 2.11 16.79
C VAL A 75 6.90 2.80 15.47
N ARG A 76 6.42 4.02 15.21
CA ARG A 76 6.73 4.77 13.98
C ARG A 76 6.74 6.28 14.22
N MET A 77 7.54 6.99 13.42
CA MET A 77 7.57 8.45 13.41
C MET A 77 6.31 9.02 12.75
N PRO A 78 5.79 10.17 13.21
CA PRO A 78 4.61 10.81 12.63
C PRO A 78 4.82 11.31 11.19
N ARG A 79 6.08 11.46 10.77
CA ARG A 79 6.49 11.94 9.46
C ARG A 79 7.23 10.84 8.70
N ARG A 80 6.81 10.55 7.47
CA ARG A 80 7.44 9.51 6.63
C ARG A 80 8.64 10.07 5.90
N GLY A 81 9.75 9.33 5.96
CA GLY A 81 10.98 9.67 5.25
C GLY A 81 11.05 9.09 3.84
N VAL A 82 12.04 9.53 3.06
CA VAL A 82 12.22 9.12 1.66
C VAL A 82 12.29 7.61 1.49
N ASN A 83 13.00 6.89 2.38
CA ASN A 83 13.15 5.45 2.26
C ASN A 83 11.80 4.72 2.40
N ASN A 84 10.93 5.20 3.29
CA ASN A 84 9.59 4.64 3.45
C ASN A 84 8.73 4.86 2.19
N VAL A 85 8.84 6.03 1.56
CA VAL A 85 8.14 6.33 0.30
C VAL A 85 8.64 5.44 -0.83
N ILE A 86 9.96 5.26 -0.95
CA ILE A 86 10.56 4.39 -1.98
C ILE A 86 10.19 2.93 -1.72
N ALA A 87 10.36 2.43 -0.49
CA ALA A 87 10.08 1.04 -0.15
C ALA A 87 8.64 0.64 -0.47
N ASN A 88 7.67 1.47 -0.10
CA ASN A 88 6.26 1.20 -0.34
C ASN A 88 5.81 1.50 -1.79
N GLY A 89 6.49 2.43 -2.48
CA GLY A 89 6.08 2.90 -3.80
C GLY A 89 6.77 2.21 -4.97
N LEU A 90 7.97 1.64 -4.77
CA LEU A 90 8.78 1.10 -5.86
C LEU A 90 8.13 -0.11 -6.54
N ALA A 91 7.64 -1.09 -5.77
CA ALA A 91 6.99 -2.27 -6.35
C ALA A 91 5.74 -1.90 -7.18
N PRO A 92 4.78 -1.09 -6.68
CA PRO A 92 3.67 -0.58 -7.50
C PRO A 92 4.12 0.11 -8.80
N VAL A 93 5.14 0.98 -8.72
CA VAL A 93 5.68 1.69 -9.89
C VAL A 93 6.25 0.71 -10.91
N VAL A 94 7.07 -0.24 -10.47
CA VAL A 94 7.68 -1.25 -11.35
C VAL A 94 6.59 -2.05 -12.07
N PHE A 95 5.56 -2.51 -11.37
CA PHE A 95 4.44 -3.21 -12.01
C PHE A 95 3.73 -2.33 -13.06
N MET A 96 3.47 -1.06 -12.77
CA MET A 96 2.83 -0.17 -13.73
C MET A 96 3.69 0.17 -14.95
N VAL A 97 4.99 0.35 -14.76
CA VAL A 97 5.95 0.51 -15.87
C VAL A 97 5.97 -0.74 -16.74
N LEU A 98 6.05 -1.93 -16.14
CA LEU A 98 6.02 -3.21 -16.88
C LEU A 98 4.71 -3.38 -17.65
N ARG A 99 3.57 -3.01 -17.07
CA ARG A 99 2.29 -2.97 -17.79
C ARG A 99 2.35 -2.05 -19.00
N SER A 100 2.86 -0.83 -18.83
CA SER A 100 2.92 0.18 -19.88
C SER A 100 3.81 -0.24 -21.05
N VAL A 101 4.94 -0.90 -20.77
CA VAL A 101 5.88 -1.36 -21.80
C VAL A 101 5.42 -2.65 -22.48
N SER A 102 4.89 -3.61 -21.72
CA SER A 102 4.50 -4.93 -22.26
C SER A 102 3.08 -5.00 -22.82
N GLY A 103 2.19 -4.08 -22.40
CA GLY A 103 0.76 -4.18 -22.65
C GLY A 103 0.05 -5.30 -21.87
N ASN A 104 0.75 -6.08 -21.05
CA ASN A 104 0.18 -7.21 -20.33
C ASN A 104 -0.55 -6.75 -19.05
N ASN A 105 -1.86 -6.99 -18.99
CA ASN A 105 -2.69 -6.61 -17.85
C ASN A 105 -2.40 -7.40 -16.56
N MET A 106 -1.67 -8.52 -16.60
CA MET A 106 -1.21 -9.24 -15.40
C MET A 106 -0.48 -8.29 -14.43
N PHE A 107 0.33 -7.38 -14.96
CA PHE A 107 1.04 -6.39 -14.16
C PHE A 107 0.13 -5.36 -13.49
N PHE A 108 -1.09 -5.14 -14.00
CA PHE A 108 -2.09 -4.31 -13.30
C PHE A 108 -2.57 -4.98 -11.99
N TYR A 109 -2.78 -6.30 -12.02
CA TYR A 109 -3.05 -7.06 -10.80
C TYR A 109 -1.86 -6.98 -9.84
N GLY A 110 -0.64 -7.05 -10.36
CA GLY A 110 0.59 -6.85 -9.58
C GLY A 110 0.62 -5.50 -8.88
N PHE A 111 0.28 -4.42 -9.59
CA PHE A 111 0.14 -3.08 -9.02
C PHE A 111 -0.89 -3.05 -7.89
N LEU A 112 -2.11 -3.54 -8.12
CA LEU A 112 -3.18 -3.53 -7.12
C LEU A 112 -2.80 -4.36 -5.88
N GLY A 113 -2.23 -5.54 -6.08
CA GLY A 113 -1.76 -6.40 -5.00
C GLY A 113 -0.66 -5.73 -4.17
N ALA A 114 0.31 -5.09 -4.83
CA ALA A 114 1.37 -4.37 -4.13
C ALA A 114 0.83 -3.18 -3.31
N VAL A 115 -0.08 -2.37 -3.89
CA VAL A 115 -0.68 -1.25 -3.15
C VAL A 115 -1.58 -1.74 -2.01
N ALA A 116 -2.34 -2.82 -2.24
CA ALA A 116 -3.16 -3.45 -1.20
C ALA A 116 -2.29 -3.93 -0.04
N THR A 117 -1.13 -4.55 -0.32
CA THR A 117 -0.20 -4.99 0.71
C THR A 117 0.34 -3.84 1.55
N VAL A 118 0.89 -2.80 0.94
CA VAL A 118 1.45 -1.67 1.70
C VAL A 118 0.37 -0.93 2.49
N THR A 119 -0.87 -0.89 1.98
CA THR A 119 -2.02 -0.32 2.69
C THR A 119 -2.43 -1.19 3.87
N ALA A 120 -2.53 -2.51 3.67
CA ALA A 120 -2.86 -3.48 4.71
C ALA A 120 -1.83 -3.46 5.83
N ASP A 121 -0.53 -3.51 5.49
CA ASP A 121 0.55 -3.40 6.47
C ASP A 121 0.48 -2.09 7.25
N THR A 122 0.36 -0.97 6.55
CA THR A 122 0.32 0.35 7.19
C THR A 122 -0.84 0.44 8.18
N LEU A 123 -2.04 0.03 7.79
CA LEU A 123 -3.21 0.10 8.67
C LEU A 123 -3.12 -0.91 9.82
N SER A 124 -2.62 -2.12 9.55
CA SER A 124 -2.37 -3.16 10.55
C SER A 124 -1.37 -2.70 11.61
N SER A 125 -0.23 -2.17 11.20
CA SER A 125 0.84 -1.73 12.10
C SER A 125 0.50 -0.44 12.84
N GLU A 126 -0.16 0.54 12.20
CA GLU A 126 -0.48 1.83 12.82
C GLU A 126 -1.66 1.76 13.79
N ILE A 127 -2.65 0.91 13.52
CA ILE A 127 -3.86 0.80 14.36
C ILE A 127 -3.82 -0.45 15.23
N GLY A 128 -3.19 -1.53 14.77
CA GLY A 128 -3.11 -2.80 15.50
C GLY A 128 -2.32 -2.72 16.81
N VAL A 129 -1.45 -1.73 16.98
CA VAL A 129 -0.76 -1.44 18.26
C VAL A 129 -1.72 -1.04 19.37
N LEU A 130 -2.90 -0.52 19.03
CA LEU A 130 -3.97 -0.17 19.98
C LEU A 130 -4.82 -1.38 20.40
N SER A 131 -4.44 -2.60 20.01
CA SER A 131 -5.18 -3.80 20.37
C SER A 131 -5.16 -4.03 21.88
N LYS A 132 -6.34 -4.35 22.44
CA LYS A 132 -6.46 -4.77 23.85
C LYS A 132 -5.80 -6.12 24.14
N ARG A 133 -5.55 -6.92 23.11
CA ARG A 133 -4.89 -8.23 23.24
C ARG A 133 -3.41 -8.08 22.89
N LYS A 134 -2.55 -8.68 23.71
CA LYS A 134 -1.11 -8.75 23.41
C LYS A 134 -0.87 -9.42 22.05
N PRO A 135 0.08 -8.92 21.25
CA PRO A 135 0.45 -9.56 19.99
C PRO A 135 1.02 -10.96 20.22
N VAL A 136 0.85 -11.81 19.21
CA VAL A 136 1.52 -13.10 19.10
C VAL A 136 2.45 -13.09 17.90
N LEU A 137 3.62 -13.70 18.02
CA LEU A 137 4.57 -13.76 16.91
C LEU A 137 4.05 -14.71 15.82
N ILE A 138 4.03 -14.27 14.56
CA ILE A 138 3.45 -15.04 13.45
C ILE A 138 4.10 -16.43 13.25
N THR A 139 5.36 -16.60 13.65
CA THR A 139 6.11 -17.84 13.41
C THR A 139 5.84 -18.95 14.43
N ASN A 140 5.52 -18.61 15.69
CA ASN A 140 5.42 -19.58 16.78
C ASN A 140 4.25 -19.34 17.75
N PHE A 141 3.44 -18.31 17.47
CA PHE A 141 2.25 -17.93 18.24
C PHE A 141 2.51 -17.61 19.73
N LYS A 142 3.77 -17.38 20.12
CA LYS A 142 4.11 -16.92 21.47
C LYS A 142 3.77 -15.44 21.62
N ARG A 143 3.29 -15.05 22.81
CA ARG A 143 3.00 -13.65 23.13
C ARG A 143 4.29 -12.83 23.16
N VAL A 144 4.25 -11.64 22.56
CA VAL A 144 5.37 -10.69 22.52
C VAL A 144 4.91 -9.30 22.96
N GLU A 145 5.83 -8.36 23.09
CA GLU A 145 5.52 -6.98 23.42
C GLU A 145 4.93 -6.24 22.22
N THR A 146 4.05 -5.28 22.48
CA THR A 146 3.49 -4.40 21.43
C THR A 146 4.63 -3.64 20.74
N GLY A 147 4.60 -3.60 19.40
CA GLY A 147 5.68 -3.02 18.59
C GLY A 147 6.77 -4.03 18.19
N THR A 148 6.70 -5.29 18.62
CA THR A 148 7.61 -6.33 18.13
C THR A 148 7.35 -6.64 16.65
N ASN A 149 8.38 -6.58 15.80
CA ASN A 149 8.25 -6.94 14.38
C ASN A 149 7.77 -8.39 14.21
N GLY A 150 6.76 -8.57 13.36
CA GLY A 150 6.08 -9.85 13.15
C GLY A 150 5.07 -10.25 14.24
N GLY A 151 4.79 -9.36 15.18
CA GLY A 151 3.71 -9.51 16.15
C GLY A 151 2.35 -9.18 15.52
N VAL A 152 1.43 -10.14 15.51
CA VAL A 152 0.07 -9.96 14.99
C VAL A 152 -0.95 -9.85 16.12
N THR A 153 -1.93 -8.96 15.96
CA THR A 153 -3.06 -8.78 16.90
C THR A 153 -4.39 -8.91 16.15
N PRO A 154 -5.50 -9.29 16.81
CA PRO A 154 -6.80 -9.36 16.14
C PRO A 154 -7.26 -8.02 15.55
N LEU A 155 -6.84 -6.90 16.15
CA LEU A 155 -7.14 -5.58 15.59
C LEU A 155 -6.29 -5.30 14.36
N GLY A 156 -4.99 -5.65 14.40
CA GLY A 156 -4.11 -5.55 13.23
C GLY A 156 -4.62 -6.38 12.06
N GLU A 157 -5.04 -7.62 12.31
CA GLU A 157 -5.66 -8.50 11.31
C GLU A 157 -6.91 -7.90 10.68
N ALA A 158 -7.83 -7.37 11.50
CA ALA A 158 -9.01 -6.68 10.99
C ALA A 158 -8.65 -5.46 10.13
N MET A 159 -7.60 -4.72 10.52
CA MET A 159 -7.13 -3.55 9.79
C MET A 159 -6.34 -3.90 8.52
N SER A 160 -5.64 -5.03 8.48
CA SER A 160 -5.03 -5.61 7.29
C SER A 160 -6.09 -5.94 6.24
N PHE A 161 -7.17 -6.61 6.67
CA PHE A 161 -8.32 -6.88 5.82
C PHE A 161 -9.00 -5.59 5.33
N ALA A 162 -9.25 -4.64 6.25
CA ALA A 162 -9.87 -3.36 5.91
C ALA A 162 -9.02 -2.54 4.92
N GLY A 163 -7.70 -2.51 5.09
CA GLY A 163 -6.78 -1.82 4.17
C GLY A 163 -6.77 -2.44 2.78
N SER A 164 -6.73 -3.78 2.70
CA SER A 164 -6.84 -4.50 1.42
C SER A 164 -8.18 -4.27 0.75
N ALA A 165 -9.28 -4.31 1.51
CA ALA A 165 -10.63 -4.05 1.03
C ALA A 165 -10.81 -2.60 0.55
N LEU A 166 -10.16 -1.64 1.21
CA LEU A 166 -10.17 -0.24 0.80
C LEU A 166 -9.55 -0.06 -0.59
N VAL A 167 -8.40 -0.70 -0.84
CA VAL A 167 -7.75 -0.67 -2.17
C VAL A 167 -8.62 -1.36 -3.21
N ALA A 168 -9.12 -2.56 -2.93
CA ALA A 168 -9.99 -3.30 -3.83
C ALA A 168 -11.28 -2.53 -4.17
N GLY A 169 -11.89 -1.90 -3.16
CA GLY A 169 -13.11 -1.09 -3.29
C GLY A 169 -12.88 0.22 -4.03
N SER A 170 -11.73 0.89 -3.81
CA SER A 170 -11.39 2.11 -4.55
C SER A 170 -11.35 1.87 -6.06
N HIS A 171 -10.77 0.75 -6.48
CA HIS A 171 -10.77 0.34 -7.88
C HIS A 171 -12.19 0.10 -8.43
N LEU A 172 -13.05 -0.58 -7.66
CA LEU A 172 -14.45 -0.81 -8.07
C LEU A 172 -15.22 0.49 -8.27
N VAL A 173 -15.11 1.44 -7.34
CA VAL A 173 -15.75 2.76 -7.45
C VAL A 173 -15.25 3.49 -8.69
N MET A 174 -13.96 3.42 -8.99
CA MET A 174 -13.40 4.03 -10.19
C MET A 174 -13.94 3.41 -11.48
N VAL A 175 -14.07 2.07 -11.54
CA VAL A 175 -14.71 1.36 -12.66
C VAL A 175 -16.15 1.83 -12.87
N SER A 176 -16.92 1.98 -11.78
CA SER A 176 -18.30 2.48 -11.83
C SER A 176 -18.38 3.92 -12.34
N ILE A 177 -17.50 4.82 -11.85
CA ILE A 177 -17.43 6.20 -12.32
C ILE A 177 -17.05 6.26 -13.80
N GLY A 178 -16.06 5.46 -14.23
CA GLY A 178 -15.66 5.40 -15.63
C GLY A 178 -16.80 4.95 -16.53
N THR A 179 -17.51 3.90 -16.13
CA THR A 179 -18.70 3.39 -16.85
C THR A 179 -19.77 4.47 -16.98
N TRP A 180 -20.07 5.20 -15.90
CA TRP A 180 -21.08 6.26 -15.89
C TRP A 180 -20.69 7.49 -16.73
N THR A 181 -19.39 7.81 -16.78
CA THR A 181 -18.84 8.96 -17.51
C THR A 181 -18.45 8.63 -18.96
N GLY A 182 -18.70 7.41 -19.44
CA GLY A 182 -18.31 6.95 -20.77
C GLY A 182 -16.79 6.75 -20.96
N VAL A 183 -16.03 6.71 -19.87
CA VAL A 183 -14.60 6.38 -19.87
C VAL A 183 -14.44 4.87 -19.77
N VAL A 184 -13.97 4.25 -20.85
CA VAL A 184 -13.67 2.82 -20.86
C VAL A 184 -12.45 2.56 -19.96
N ILE A 185 -12.68 1.88 -18.85
CA ILE A 185 -11.61 1.35 -18.00
C ILE A 185 -11.31 -0.07 -18.50
N PRO A 186 -10.10 -0.34 -19.04
CA PRO A 186 -9.79 -1.64 -19.63
C PRO A 186 -9.95 -2.78 -18.62
N HIS A 187 -10.66 -3.83 -19.03
CA HIS A 187 -10.80 -5.16 -18.40
C HIS A 187 -10.59 -5.22 -16.88
N SER A 188 -11.65 -4.95 -16.12
CA SER A 188 -11.75 -5.26 -14.71
C SER A 188 -12.74 -6.42 -14.49
N PRO A 189 -12.33 -7.69 -14.70
CA PRO A 189 -13.20 -8.81 -14.39
C PRO A 189 -13.59 -8.76 -12.90
N PRO A 190 -14.80 -9.20 -12.50
CA PRO A 190 -15.25 -9.15 -11.11
C PRO A 190 -14.27 -9.77 -10.11
N ALA A 191 -13.46 -10.73 -10.56
CA ALA A 191 -12.44 -11.39 -9.78
C ALA A 191 -11.26 -10.51 -9.34
N ILE A 192 -11.08 -9.32 -9.93
CA ILE A 192 -10.02 -8.38 -9.50
C ILE A 192 -10.18 -7.97 -8.03
N TYR A 193 -11.42 -7.91 -7.54
CA TYR A 193 -11.71 -7.57 -6.15
C TYR A 193 -11.18 -8.62 -5.16
N PRO A 194 -11.60 -9.91 -5.22
CA PRO A 194 -11.07 -10.92 -4.33
C PRO A 194 -9.56 -11.14 -4.53
N ILE A 195 -9.02 -11.00 -5.75
CA ILE A 195 -7.57 -11.05 -5.98
C ILE A 195 -6.85 -9.96 -5.17
N THR A 196 -7.28 -8.71 -5.30
CA THR A 196 -6.65 -7.56 -4.62
C THR A 196 -6.76 -7.68 -3.10
N LEU A 197 -7.93 -8.10 -2.61
CA LEU A 197 -8.18 -8.33 -1.19
C LEU A 197 -7.23 -9.39 -0.62
N ILE A 198 -7.19 -10.58 -1.25
CA ILE A 198 -6.42 -11.72 -0.76
C ILE A 198 -4.92 -11.43 -0.85
N SER A 199 -4.45 -10.91 -1.98
CA SER A 199 -3.04 -10.57 -2.17
C SER A 199 -2.54 -9.52 -1.20
N GLY A 200 -3.36 -8.51 -0.88
CA GLY A 200 -3.03 -7.50 0.13
C GLY A 200 -2.78 -8.11 1.51
N VAL A 201 -3.71 -8.94 1.98
CA VAL A 201 -3.61 -9.66 3.26
C VAL A 201 -2.42 -10.61 3.28
N VAL A 202 -2.22 -11.40 2.21
CA VAL A 202 -1.07 -12.31 2.07
C VAL A 202 0.25 -11.54 2.16
N GLY A 203 0.37 -10.42 1.44
CA GLY A 203 1.58 -9.60 1.50
C GLY A 203 1.84 -9.00 2.90
N CYS A 204 0.79 -8.58 3.63
CA CYS A 204 0.94 -8.12 5.02
C CYS A 204 1.41 -9.24 5.96
N HIS A 205 0.98 -10.49 5.74
CA HIS A 205 1.53 -11.63 6.48
C HIS A 205 2.98 -11.96 6.10
N VAL A 206 3.35 -11.78 4.83
CA VAL A 206 4.75 -11.90 4.39
C VAL A 206 5.60 -10.85 5.10
N ASP A 207 5.11 -9.62 5.25
CA ASP A 207 5.75 -8.56 6.04
C ASP A 207 6.04 -9.03 7.47
N SER A 208 5.01 -9.51 8.16
CA SER A 208 5.14 -10.05 9.52
C SER A 208 6.11 -11.22 9.61
N LEU A 209 6.13 -12.11 8.60
CA LEU A 209 7.04 -13.24 8.55
C LEU A 209 8.49 -12.79 8.37
N LEU A 210 8.74 -11.85 7.45
CA LEU A 210 10.07 -11.27 7.22
C LEU A 210 10.56 -10.49 8.44
N GLY A 211 9.67 -9.72 9.08
CA GLY A 211 9.93 -9.03 10.35
C GLY A 211 10.37 -9.99 11.45
N ALA A 212 9.60 -11.07 11.67
CA ALA A 212 9.89 -12.09 12.68
C ALA A 212 11.19 -12.86 12.43
N THR A 213 11.54 -13.12 11.16
CA THR A 213 12.61 -14.07 10.80
C THR A 213 13.93 -13.39 10.41
N LEU A 214 13.89 -12.26 9.72
CA LEU A 214 15.07 -11.59 9.15
C LEU A 214 15.34 -10.24 9.79
N GLU A 215 14.31 -9.40 9.97
CA GLU A 215 14.48 -8.04 10.51
C GLU A 215 14.91 -8.07 11.97
N ASN A 216 14.23 -8.86 12.82
CA ASN A 216 14.62 -9.06 14.23
C ASN A 216 16.04 -9.62 14.41
N ARG A 217 16.64 -10.18 13.35
CA ARG A 217 18.02 -10.68 13.34
C ARG A 217 19.02 -9.70 12.73
N GLY A 218 18.57 -8.49 12.36
CA GLY A 218 19.38 -7.46 11.72
C GLY A 218 19.86 -7.79 10.31
N LYS A 219 19.25 -8.77 9.63
CA LYS A 219 19.66 -9.18 8.27
C LYS A 219 19.16 -8.22 7.19
N ILE A 220 17.98 -7.66 7.42
CA ILE A 220 17.34 -6.66 6.57
C ILE A 220 16.71 -5.58 7.46
N ASN A 221 16.47 -4.40 6.91
CA ASN A 221 15.77 -3.32 7.59
C ASN A 221 14.28 -3.30 7.20
N ASN A 222 13.48 -2.52 7.93
CA ASN A 222 12.05 -2.30 7.67
C ASN A 222 11.77 -1.86 6.21
N ASP A 223 12.64 -1.05 5.61
CA ASP A 223 12.46 -0.60 4.22
C ASP A 223 12.55 -1.78 3.23
N ALA A 224 13.48 -2.71 3.44
CA ALA A 224 13.57 -3.92 2.63
C ALA A 224 12.40 -4.88 2.88
N VAL A 225 11.93 -4.98 4.13
CA VAL A 225 10.74 -5.78 4.48
C VAL A 225 9.51 -5.27 3.70
N ASN A 226 9.24 -3.96 3.78
CA ASN A 226 8.13 -3.30 3.06
C ASN A 226 8.21 -3.52 1.53
N LEU A 227 9.41 -3.42 0.96
CA LEU A 227 9.60 -3.65 -0.47
C LEU A 227 9.29 -5.11 -0.84
N PHE A 228 9.84 -6.08 -0.10
CA PHE A 228 9.65 -7.49 -0.41
C PHE A 228 8.22 -7.96 -0.14
N SER A 229 7.56 -7.44 0.89
CA SER A 229 6.14 -7.72 1.15
C SER A 229 5.27 -7.18 0.01
N ALA A 230 5.50 -5.95 -0.44
CA ALA A 230 4.79 -5.36 -1.59
C ALA A 230 5.01 -6.17 -2.88
N VAL A 231 6.24 -6.62 -3.16
CA VAL A 231 6.53 -7.51 -4.30
C VAL A 231 5.79 -8.83 -4.16
N ALA A 232 5.80 -9.45 -2.98
CA ALA A 232 5.11 -10.72 -2.73
C ALA A 232 3.60 -10.60 -2.92
N GLY A 233 2.98 -9.51 -2.45
CA GLY A 233 1.58 -9.19 -2.70
C GLY A 233 1.27 -9.04 -4.18
N GLY A 234 2.08 -8.27 -4.91
CA GLY A 234 1.92 -8.12 -6.35
C GLY A 234 2.07 -9.44 -7.12
N LEU A 235 3.08 -10.25 -6.81
CA LEU A 235 3.26 -11.57 -7.42
C LEU A 235 2.12 -12.53 -7.09
N THR A 236 1.58 -12.47 -5.88
CA THR A 236 0.39 -13.25 -5.47
C THR A 236 -0.80 -12.86 -6.34
N ALA A 237 -1.05 -11.56 -6.50
CA ALA A 237 -2.15 -11.07 -7.34
C ALA A 237 -2.00 -11.51 -8.81
N MET A 238 -0.78 -11.40 -9.34
CA MET A 238 -0.43 -11.86 -10.67
C MET A 238 -0.68 -13.36 -10.83
N GLY A 239 -0.19 -14.19 -9.91
CA GLY A 239 -0.39 -15.64 -9.93
C GLY A 239 -1.87 -16.03 -9.87
N MET A 240 -2.66 -15.36 -9.03
CA MET A 240 -4.11 -15.60 -8.95
C MET A 240 -4.83 -15.19 -10.24
N SER A 241 -4.39 -14.12 -10.91
CA SER A 241 -5.00 -13.67 -12.17
C SER A 241 -4.88 -14.71 -13.29
N LEU A 242 -3.85 -15.57 -13.26
CA LEU A 242 -3.67 -16.66 -14.23
C LEU A 242 -4.69 -17.79 -14.08
N ILE A 243 -5.34 -17.93 -12.92
CA ILE A 243 -6.28 -19.02 -12.63
C ILE A 243 -7.70 -18.68 -13.14
N ILE A 244 -7.94 -17.41 -13.44
CA ILE A 244 -9.27 -16.87 -13.75
C ILE A 244 -9.43 -16.58 -15.26
N HIS A 245 -8.34 -16.67 -16.01
CA HIS A 245 -8.30 -16.61 -17.47
C HIS A 245 -8.16 -18.01 -18.05
#